data_AF-A0A966QLQ5-F1
#
_entry.id   AF-A0A966QLQ5-F1
#
_cell.length_a   1.000
_cell.length_b   1.000
_cell.length_c   1.000
_cell.angle_alpha   90.00
_cell.angle_beta   90.00
_cell.angle_gamma   90.00
#
_symmetry.space_group_name_H-M   'P 1'
#
loop_
_entity.id
_entity.type
_entity.pdbx_description
1 polymer ?
#
loop_
_entity_poly.entity_id
_entity_poly.type
_entity_poly.pdbx_seq_one_letter_code
_entity_poly.pdbx_strand_id
1 'polypeptide(L)'
;MSENEDVNKKQAINQAAPVKNIKREEENQEAVGELSKLVGKDEAINVKVHSPYRLYYEGRAFSISAVNDTGPFDILPQHFNFICLLQPCKLIIRTVSDGTQQIDIGGGVMHVKADSVIVFLDI
;
A
#
# COMPACT_ATOMS: atom_id res chain seq x y z
N MET A 1 38.00 50.74 -17.18
CA MET A 1 36.99 50.89 -16.09
C MET A 1 35.73 50.25 -16.65
N SER A 2 35.30 49.04 -16.31
CA SER A 2 35.35 48.30 -15.05
C SER A 2 35.06 46.80 -15.29
N GLU A 3 35.85 45.97 -14.60
CA GLU A 3 35.76 44.56 -14.14
C GLU A 3 34.72 43.55 -14.68
N ASN A 4 35.23 42.44 -15.26
CA ASN A 4 35.21 41.02 -14.82
C ASN A 4 34.17 40.57 -13.75
N GLU A 5 33.78 39.32 -13.54
CA GLU A 5 33.81 37.98 -14.16
C GLU A 5 33.24 37.05 -13.03
N ASP A 6 32.48 36.02 -13.41
CA ASP A 6 32.34 34.72 -12.71
C ASP A 6 31.57 34.44 -11.38
N VAL A 7 30.73 33.39 -11.48
CA VAL A 7 30.49 32.25 -10.54
C VAL A 7 29.52 32.40 -9.35
N ASN A 8 28.35 31.75 -9.52
CA ASN A 8 27.62 30.84 -8.61
C ASN A 8 27.68 31.08 -7.07
N LYS A 9 26.52 31.39 -6.45
CA LYS A 9 26.14 30.76 -5.17
C LYS A 9 24.64 30.84 -4.86
N LYS A 10 24.21 29.76 -4.22
CA LYS A 10 22.87 29.33 -3.82
C LYS A 10 22.19 30.22 -2.77
N GLN A 11 20.88 29.97 -2.61
CA GLN A 11 19.98 30.22 -1.46
C GLN A 11 19.13 31.49 -1.45
N ALA A 12 17.82 31.32 -1.69
CA ALA A 12 16.74 32.03 -0.99
C ALA A 12 15.41 31.25 -1.07
N ILE A 13 15.28 30.25 -0.19
CA ILE A 13 14.11 29.92 0.65
C ILE A 13 12.72 30.53 0.33
N ASN A 14 11.77 29.62 0.05
CA ASN A 14 10.37 29.53 0.51
C ASN A 14 9.51 30.80 0.54
N GLN A 15 8.51 30.84 -0.34
CA GLN A 15 7.17 31.38 -0.05
C GLN A 15 6.12 30.93 -1.08
N ALA A 16 5.34 29.92 -0.74
CA ALA A 16 3.96 29.74 -1.20
C ALA A 16 3.20 28.88 -0.17
N ALA A 17 2.34 29.52 0.61
CA ALA A 17 1.44 28.93 1.60
C ALA A 17 0.22 28.23 0.92
N PRO A 18 -0.76 27.69 1.66
CA PRO A 18 -0.70 26.44 2.42
C PRO A 18 -1.70 25.39 1.88
N VAL A 19 -1.34 24.13 2.12
CA VAL A 19 -2.10 22.87 2.07
C VAL A 19 -3.64 23.00 2.03
N LYS A 20 -4.25 22.62 0.90
CA LYS A 20 -5.66 22.21 0.80
C LYS A 20 -5.69 20.75 0.35
N ASN A 21 -5.68 19.81 1.28
CA ASN A 21 -6.02 18.39 1.04
C ASN A 21 -6.37 17.70 2.36
N ILE A 22 -7.28 18.28 3.14
CA ILE A 22 -7.75 17.71 4.43
C ILE A 22 -9.28 17.48 4.38
N LYS A 23 -9.84 17.14 3.22
CA LYS A 23 -11.28 16.80 3.11
C LYS A 23 -11.59 15.57 2.27
N ARG A 24 -10.57 14.88 1.73
CA ARG A 24 -10.76 13.75 0.80
C ARG A 24 -10.62 12.38 1.45
N GLU A 25 -10.20 12.34 2.72
CA GLU A 25 -9.95 11.11 3.46
C GLU A 25 -11.16 10.65 4.27
N GLU A 26 -11.96 11.58 4.80
CA GLU A 26 -13.12 11.28 5.68
C GLU A 26 -14.35 10.80 4.88
N GLU A 27 -14.67 11.43 3.74
CA GLU A 27 -15.77 10.98 2.85
C GLU A 27 -15.53 9.59 2.24
N ASN A 28 -14.25 9.19 2.13
CA ASN A 28 -13.87 7.90 1.58
C ASN A 28 -14.03 6.76 2.61
N GLN A 29 -14.05 7.06 3.91
CA GLN A 29 -14.24 6.07 4.97
C GLN A 29 -15.72 5.68 5.13
N GLU A 30 -16.64 6.65 5.04
CA GLU A 30 -18.08 6.38 5.15
C GLU A 30 -18.64 5.59 3.96
N ALA A 31 -18.19 5.89 2.72
CA ALA A 31 -18.58 5.11 1.54
C ALA A 31 -18.04 3.67 1.55
N VAL A 32 -16.82 3.47 2.08
CA VAL A 32 -16.19 2.14 2.22
C VAL A 32 -16.96 1.30 3.25
N GLY A 33 -17.41 1.92 4.36
CA GLY A 33 -18.23 1.28 5.38
C GLY A 33 -19.59 0.78 4.88
N GLU A 34 -20.27 1.50 3.99
CA GLU A 34 -21.54 1.06 3.42
C GLU A 34 -21.38 -0.03 2.34
N LEU A 35 -20.35 0.05 1.50
CA LEU A 35 -20.00 -1.02 0.56
C LEU A 35 -19.66 -2.32 1.28
N SER A 36 -18.94 -2.26 2.41
CA SER A 36 -18.56 -3.44 3.21
C SER A 36 -19.72 -4.36 3.60
N LYS A 37 -20.92 -3.81 3.74
CA LYS A 37 -22.13 -4.56 4.13
C LYS A 37 -22.83 -5.23 2.96
N LEU A 38 -22.54 -4.81 1.73
CA LEU A 38 -23.09 -5.37 0.48
C LEU A 38 -22.15 -6.36 -0.20
N VAL A 39 -20.88 -6.39 0.22
CA VAL A 39 -19.84 -7.27 -0.33
C VAL A 39 -20.17 -8.71 -0.01
N GLY A 40 -20.55 -9.44 -1.05
CA GLY A 40 -20.73 -10.87 -1.01
C GLY A 40 -19.42 -11.54 -0.59
N LYS A 41 -19.53 -12.75 0.01
CA LYS A 41 -18.38 -13.57 0.41
C LYS A 41 -17.34 -13.75 -0.72
N ASP A 42 -17.78 -13.66 -1.97
CA ASP A 42 -16.98 -13.89 -3.18
C ASP A 42 -16.17 -12.68 -3.66
N GLU A 43 -16.35 -11.50 -3.04
CA GLU A 43 -15.69 -10.26 -3.46
C GLU A 43 -14.54 -9.82 -2.54
N ALA A 44 -14.18 -10.63 -1.54
CA ALA A 44 -13.11 -10.29 -0.59
C ALA A 44 -12.18 -11.47 -0.31
N ILE A 45 -10.89 -11.16 -0.19
CA ILE A 45 -9.83 -12.08 0.24
C ILE A 45 -9.53 -11.89 1.73
N ASN A 46 -9.19 -12.98 2.42
CA ASN A 46 -8.67 -12.94 3.77
C ASN A 46 -7.16 -12.69 3.70
N VAL A 47 -6.70 -11.59 4.29
CA VAL A 47 -5.29 -11.20 4.26
C VAL A 47 -4.72 -11.25 5.66
N LYS A 48 -3.57 -11.91 5.80
CA LYS A 48 -2.77 -11.94 7.02
C LYS A 48 -1.34 -11.53 6.71
N VAL A 49 -0.89 -10.43 7.29
CA VAL A 49 0.48 -9.91 7.14
C VAL A 49 1.17 -9.95 8.49
N HIS A 50 2.20 -10.78 8.62
CA HIS A 50 2.95 -10.92 9.87
C HIS A 50 4.45 -11.12 9.65
N SER A 51 5.23 -10.71 10.63
CA SER A 51 6.63 -11.10 10.81
C SER A 51 6.74 -12.09 11.97
N PRO A 52 7.93 -12.65 12.27
CA PRO A 52 8.16 -13.44 13.48
C PRO A 52 7.79 -12.72 14.78
N TYR A 53 7.90 -11.39 14.79
CA TYR A 53 7.80 -10.58 16.00
C TYR A 53 6.43 -9.90 16.16
N ARG A 54 5.70 -9.65 15.06
CA ARG A 54 4.46 -8.87 15.09
C ARG A 54 3.50 -9.22 13.95
N LEU A 55 2.20 -9.17 14.25
CA LEU A 55 1.12 -9.13 13.27
C LEU A 55 0.86 -7.67 12.85
N TYR A 56 0.99 -7.37 11.56
CA TYR A 56 0.80 -6.02 11.01
C TYR A 56 -0.65 -5.79 10.57
N TYR A 57 -1.24 -6.80 9.93
CA TYR A 57 -2.60 -6.75 9.46
C TYR A 57 -3.24 -8.14 9.48
N GLU A 58 -4.49 -8.22 9.89
CA GLU A 58 -5.33 -9.42 9.77
C GLU A 58 -6.76 -8.97 9.54
N GLY A 59 -7.34 -9.34 8.39
CA GLY A 59 -8.68 -8.91 8.03
C GLY A 59 -9.06 -9.22 6.60
N ARG A 60 -10.22 -8.72 6.17
CA ARG A 60 -10.67 -8.85 4.78
C ARG A 60 -10.20 -7.67 3.93
N ALA A 61 -9.84 -7.96 2.69
CA ALA A 61 -9.44 -6.97 1.71
C ALA A 61 -10.06 -7.29 0.34
N PHE A 62 -10.25 -6.26 -0.48
CA PHE A 62 -10.63 -6.40 -1.88
C PHE A 62 -9.45 -6.77 -2.76
N SER A 63 -8.29 -6.18 -2.48
CA SER A 63 -7.07 -6.46 -3.22
C SER A 63 -5.82 -6.21 -2.40
N ILE A 64 -4.73 -6.84 -2.83
CA ILE A 64 -3.38 -6.61 -2.31
C ILE A 64 -2.40 -6.41 -3.46
N SER A 65 -1.73 -5.26 -3.47
CA SER A 65 -0.75 -4.87 -4.49
C SER A 65 0.65 -4.93 -3.90
N ALA A 66 1.58 -5.56 -4.61
CA ALA A 66 2.99 -5.62 -4.22
C ALA A 66 3.90 -5.74 -5.44
N VAL A 67 5.21 -5.89 -5.20
CA VAL A 67 6.23 -5.98 -6.25
C VAL A 67 7.05 -7.26 -6.04
N ASN A 68 7.20 -8.04 -7.11
CA ASN A 68 8.12 -9.18 -7.17
C ASN A 68 9.29 -8.88 -8.13
N ASP A 69 10.15 -9.87 -8.37
CA ASP A 69 11.30 -9.74 -9.27
C ASP A 69 10.93 -9.41 -10.73
N THR A 70 9.74 -9.83 -11.19
CA THR A 70 9.24 -9.54 -12.54
C THR A 70 8.63 -8.14 -12.63
N GLY A 71 8.01 -7.64 -11.56
CA GLY A 71 7.40 -6.31 -11.52
C GLY A 71 6.24 -6.18 -10.53
N PRO A 72 5.44 -5.11 -10.65
CA PRO A 72 4.26 -4.90 -9.82
C PRO A 72 3.16 -5.90 -10.18
N PHE A 73 2.45 -6.38 -9.17
CA PHE A 73 1.32 -7.28 -9.34
C PHE A 73 0.21 -6.94 -8.34
N ASP A 74 -1.00 -7.40 -8.65
CA ASP A 74 -2.20 -7.25 -7.83
C ASP A 74 -2.88 -8.60 -7.66
N ILE A 75 -3.30 -8.93 -6.44
CA ILE A 75 -4.09 -10.13 -6.15
C ILE A 75 -5.51 -9.71 -5.82
N LEU A 76 -6.45 -10.30 -6.56
CA LEU A 76 -7.89 -10.11 -6.46
C LEU A 76 -8.56 -11.39 -5.91
N PRO A 77 -9.86 -11.35 -5.54
CA PRO A 77 -10.60 -12.55 -5.17
C PRO A 77 -10.58 -13.60 -6.27
N GLN A 78 -10.67 -14.89 -5.89
CA GLN A 78 -10.66 -16.02 -6.82
C GLN A 78 -9.37 -16.17 -7.67
N HIS A 79 -8.27 -15.52 -7.26
CA HIS A 79 -6.97 -15.72 -7.90
C HIS A 79 -6.45 -17.15 -7.67
N PHE A 80 -5.77 -17.72 -8.67
CA PHE A 80 -5.16 -19.04 -8.55
C PHE A 80 -4.07 -19.08 -7.47
N ASN A 81 -3.74 -20.29 -7.01
CA ASN A 81 -2.67 -20.48 -6.04
C ASN A 81 -1.36 -19.89 -6.57
N PHE A 82 -0.76 -19.03 -5.76
CA PHE A 82 0.39 -18.23 -6.16
C PHE A 82 1.36 -18.09 -4.99
N ILE A 83 2.65 -18.30 -5.24
CA ILE A 83 3.72 -18.09 -4.26
C ILE A 83 4.80 -17.26 -4.93
N CYS A 84 5.23 -16.18 -4.29
CA CYS A 84 6.31 -15.34 -4.79
C CYS A 84 7.14 -14.75 -3.65
N LEU A 85 8.36 -14.33 -4.02
CA LEU A 85 9.21 -13.48 -3.18
C LEU A 85 8.87 -12.02 -3.46
N LEU A 86 8.72 -11.24 -2.38
CA LEU A 86 8.47 -9.81 -2.44
C LEU A 86 9.79 -9.04 -2.42
N GLN A 87 9.90 -8.04 -3.29
CA GLN A 87 10.96 -7.06 -3.27
C GLN A 87 10.64 -5.94 -2.25
N PRO A 88 11.64 -5.17 -1.78
CA PRO A 88 11.41 -4.01 -0.94
C PRO A 88 10.46 -3.02 -1.62
N CYS A 89 9.27 -2.82 -1.06
CA CYS A 89 8.23 -2.00 -1.66
C CYS A 89 7.19 -1.52 -0.62
N LYS A 90 6.24 -0.70 -1.07
CA LYS A 90 5.01 -0.44 -0.32
C LYS A 90 3.97 -1.49 -0.64
N LEU A 91 3.66 -2.32 0.34
CA LEU A 91 2.53 -3.23 0.29
C LEU A 91 1.24 -2.42 0.46
N ILE A 92 0.35 -2.47 -0.54
CA ILE A 92 -0.92 -1.74 -0.52
C ILE A 92 -2.06 -2.74 -0.34
N ILE A 93 -2.81 -2.60 0.75
CA ILE A 93 -3.95 -3.46 1.09
C ILE A 93 -5.21 -2.61 1.01
N ARG A 94 -6.10 -2.93 0.08
CA ARG A 94 -7.41 -2.27 -0.05
C ARG A 94 -8.40 -3.00 0.84
N THR A 95 -8.55 -2.53 2.07
CA THR A 95 -9.41 -3.18 3.07
C THR A 95 -10.88 -2.91 2.79
N VAL A 96 -11.74 -3.76 3.33
CA VAL A 96 -13.20 -3.64 3.19
C VAL A 96 -13.76 -2.60 4.17
N SER A 97 -13.13 -2.42 5.34
CA SER A 97 -13.62 -1.57 6.43
C SER A 97 -12.94 -0.20 6.52
N ASP A 98 -11.61 -0.17 6.43
CA ASP A 98 -10.79 0.95 6.89
C ASP A 98 -10.09 1.69 5.73
N GLY A 99 -10.55 1.45 4.50
CA GLY A 99 -9.97 2.02 3.28
C GLY A 99 -8.65 1.36 2.87
N THR A 100 -7.68 2.17 2.43
CA THR A 100 -6.39 1.66 1.92
C THR A 100 -5.32 1.73 3.00
N GLN A 101 -4.76 0.58 3.37
CA GLN A 101 -3.60 0.48 4.26
C GLN A 101 -2.32 0.33 3.44
N GLN A 102 -1.25 1.01 3.86
CA GLN A 102 0.07 0.93 3.25
C GLN A 102 1.10 0.51 4.30
N ILE A 103 1.91 -0.49 3.98
CA ILE A 103 2.95 -1.02 4.85
C ILE A 103 4.26 -1.02 4.06
N ASP A 104 5.27 -0.33 4.56
CA ASP A 104 6.63 -0.39 4.01
C ASP A 104 7.27 -1.72 4.42
N ILE A 105 7.73 -2.51 3.45
CA ILE A 105 8.33 -3.83 3.67
C ILE A 105 9.74 -3.89 3.08
N GLY A 106 10.66 -4.52 3.82
CA GLY A 106 12.03 -4.81 3.34
C GLY A 106 12.08 -6.00 2.40
N GLY A 107 11.08 -6.88 2.45
CA GLY A 107 10.96 -8.07 1.63
C GLY A 107 10.07 -9.09 2.32
N GLY A 108 9.95 -10.27 1.71
CA GLY A 108 9.20 -11.36 2.31
C GLY A 108 8.74 -12.41 1.31
N VAL A 109 7.86 -13.28 1.78
CA VAL A 109 7.22 -14.32 0.97
C VAL A 109 5.72 -14.12 1.04
N MET A 110 5.07 -14.14 -0.12
CA MET A 110 3.61 -14.14 -0.21
C MET A 110 3.12 -15.49 -0.70
N HIS A 111 2.09 -16.01 -0.04
CA HIS A 111 1.39 -17.23 -0.44
C HIS A 111 -0.12 -16.95 -0.52
N VAL A 112 -0.66 -17.18 -1.72
CA VAL A 112 -2.10 -17.11 -2.03
C VAL A 112 -2.60 -18.54 -2.19
N LYS A 113 -3.63 -18.90 -1.43
CA LYS A 113 -4.31 -20.19 -1.53
C LYS A 113 -5.82 -19.98 -1.47
N ALA A 114 -6.50 -20.27 -2.57
CA ALA A 114 -7.91 -19.89 -2.77
C ALA A 114 -8.11 -18.41 -2.41
N ASP A 115 -9.00 -18.09 -1.47
CA ASP A 115 -9.29 -16.70 -1.06
C ASP A 115 -8.50 -16.27 0.20
N SER A 116 -7.40 -16.96 0.52
CA SER A 116 -6.54 -16.64 1.65
C SER A 116 -5.16 -16.23 1.17
N VAL A 117 -4.73 -15.02 1.55
CA VAL A 117 -3.39 -14.49 1.31
C VAL A 117 -2.65 -14.36 2.62
N ILE A 118 -1.49 -15.00 2.69
CA ILE A 118 -0.57 -14.92 3.83
C ILE A 118 0.71 -14.27 3.33
N VAL A 119 1.08 -13.16 3.95
CA VAL A 119 2.35 -12.47 3.71
C VAL A 119 3.22 -12.63 4.94
N PHE A 120 4.36 -13.27 4.75
CA PHE A 120 5.40 -13.38 5.75
C PHE A 120 6.49 -12.36 5.46
N LEU A 121 6.65 -11.38 6.34
CA LEU A 121 7.61 -10.30 6.18
C LEU A 121 8.98 -10.67 6.75
N ASP A 122 10.01 -10.33 5.98
CA ASP A 122 11.39 -10.28 6.43
C ASP A 122 11.71 -8.80 6.71
N ILE A 123 11.95 -8.47 7.98
CA ILE A 123 12.09 -7.09 8.47
C ILE A 123 13.54 -6.66 8.63
#